data_AF-R5JQP4-F1
#
_entry.id   AF-R5JQP4-F1
#
_cell.length_a   1.000
_cell.length_b   1.000
_cell.length_c   1.000
_cell.angle_alpha   90.00
_cell.angle_beta   90.00
_cell.angle_gamma   90.00
#
_symmetry.space_group_name_H-M   'P 1'
#
loop_
_entity.id
_entity.type
_entity.pdbx_description
1 polymer ?
#
loop_
_entity_poly.entity_id
_entity_poly.type
_entity_poly.pdbx_seq_one_letter_code
_entity_poly.pdbx_strand_id
1 'polypeptide(L)'
;MDFFDLLFGPIGPSLQFIFKIGYIPNENDFLELTEDQYAAYVKQCGEIKGKIYMFSPQNPHFSMDDDYNEISCFDEEDLRGFKDAEQLIQHYCDNSKQIFKTTEEKLQYMASALPEVFSKDTPYEKYHHMSIH
;
A
#
# COMPACT_ATOMS: atom_id res chain seq x y z
N MET A 1 -8.91 -9.03 -13.21
CA MET A 1 -7.60 -9.14 -12.52
C MET A 1 -7.43 -10.59 -12.13
N ASP A 2 -6.32 -11.21 -12.52
CA ASP A 2 -6.07 -12.62 -12.20
C ASP A 2 -5.45 -12.71 -10.78
N PHE A 3 -5.69 -13.81 -10.08
CA PHE A 3 -5.06 -14.12 -8.80
C PHE A 3 -3.52 -14.10 -8.90
N PHE A 4 -2.97 -14.43 -10.08
CA PHE A 4 -1.54 -14.33 -10.36
C PHE A 4 -1.02 -12.88 -10.35
N ASP A 5 -1.81 -11.90 -10.83
CA ASP A 5 -1.43 -10.48 -10.76
C ASP A 5 -1.37 -9.98 -9.30
N LEU A 6 -2.19 -10.59 -8.44
CA LEU A 6 -2.23 -10.31 -7.00
C LEU A 6 -1.01 -10.85 -6.25
N LEU A 7 -0.48 -12.01 -6.67
CA LEU A 7 0.63 -12.69 -6.00
C LEU A 7 2.01 -12.34 -6.59
N PHE A 8 2.08 -12.05 -7.89
CA PHE A 8 3.35 -11.86 -8.61
C PHE A 8 3.46 -10.50 -9.30
N GLY A 9 2.41 -9.68 -9.27
CA GLY A 9 2.42 -8.30 -9.75
C GLY A 9 2.61 -7.28 -8.62
N PRO A 10 2.70 -5.97 -8.95
CA PRO A 10 2.98 -4.91 -7.98
C PRO A 10 1.83 -4.68 -6.98
N ILE A 11 0.64 -5.22 -7.26
CA ILE A 11 -0.56 -5.09 -6.42
C ILE A 11 -0.37 -5.73 -5.05
N GLY A 12 0.25 -6.91 -4.99
CA GLY A 12 0.44 -7.65 -3.74
C GLY A 12 1.27 -6.86 -2.72
N PRO A 13 2.48 -6.41 -3.08
CA PRO A 13 3.29 -5.52 -2.26
C PRO A 13 2.57 -4.23 -1.87
N SER A 14 1.83 -3.60 -2.80
CA SER A 14 1.05 -2.39 -2.50
C SER A 14 -0.06 -2.64 -1.48
N LEU A 15 -0.77 -3.77 -1.56
CA LEU A 15 -1.79 -4.15 -0.56
C LEU A 15 -1.17 -4.38 0.81
N GLN A 16 -0.03 -5.07 0.88
CA GLN A 16 0.68 -5.27 2.15
C GLN A 16 1.09 -3.94 2.77
N PHE A 17 1.60 -3.01 1.96
CA PHE A 17 1.93 -1.67 2.42
C PHE A 17 0.70 -0.92 2.94
N ILE A 18 -0.42 -0.94 2.20
CA ILE A 18 -1.70 -0.33 2.58
C ILE A 18 -2.20 -0.87 3.93
N PHE A 19 -2.20 -2.19 4.13
CA PHE A 19 -2.59 -2.80 5.41
C PHE A 19 -1.66 -2.40 6.55
N LYS A 20 -0.37 -2.30 6.27
CA LYS A 20 0.62 -1.91 7.26
C LYS A 20 0.44 -0.47 7.73
N ILE A 21 0.15 0.47 6.83
CA ILE A 21 -0.09 1.88 7.18
C ILE A 21 -1.54 2.17 7.62
N GLY A 22 -2.47 1.22 7.39
CA GLY A 22 -3.89 1.40 7.68
C GLY A 22 -4.57 2.52 6.87
N TYR A 23 -4.00 2.84 5.71
CA TYR A 23 -4.37 3.96 4.87
C TYR A 23 -4.23 3.60 3.40
N ILE A 24 -5.14 4.08 2.56
CA ILE A 24 -5.07 3.93 1.11
C ILE A 24 -4.42 5.21 0.58
N PRO A 25 -3.15 5.17 0.14
CA PRO A 25 -2.42 6.34 -0.29
C PRO A 25 -2.93 6.85 -1.64
N ASN A 26 -2.87 8.15 -1.84
CA ASN A 26 -3.15 8.80 -3.11
C ASN A 26 -1.86 9.31 -3.77
N GLU A 27 -1.95 9.76 -5.02
CA GLU A 27 -0.79 10.22 -5.80
C GLU A 27 0.02 11.34 -5.09
N ASN A 28 -0.62 12.19 -4.28
CA ASN A 28 0.06 13.28 -3.57
C ASN A 28 0.80 12.84 -2.31
N ASP A 29 0.60 11.59 -1.85
CA ASP A 29 1.36 11.02 -0.74
C ASP A 29 2.71 10.46 -1.20
N PHE A 30 3.03 10.58 -2.49
CA PHE A 30 4.31 10.16 -3.06
C PHE A 30 5.05 11.38 -3.62
N LEU A 31 6.21 11.67 -3.04
CA LEU A 31 7.05 12.78 -3.45
C LEU A 31 8.28 12.25 -4.17
N GLU A 32 8.54 12.76 -5.38
CA GLU A 32 9.78 12.47 -6.08
C GLU A 32 10.97 12.90 -5.22
N LEU A 33 12.02 12.07 -5.17
CA LEU A 33 13.22 12.38 -4.41
C LEU A 33 13.88 13.67 -4.89
N THR A 34 14.49 14.41 -3.97
CA THR A 34 15.37 15.54 -4.31
C THR A 34 16.69 15.05 -4.89
N GLU A 35 17.45 15.93 -5.56
CA GLU A 35 18.77 15.59 -6.11
C GLU A 35 19.71 14.99 -5.04
N ASP A 36 19.72 15.55 -3.83
CA ASP A 36 20.52 15.06 -2.73
C ASP A 36 20.07 13.66 -2.26
N GLN A 37 18.76 13.42 -2.21
CA GLN A 37 18.19 12.11 -1.87
C GLN A 37 18.47 11.07 -2.96
N TYR A 38 18.39 11.44 -4.23
CA TYR A 38 18.79 10.58 -5.34
C TYR A 38 20.26 10.19 -5.23
N ALA A 39 21.16 11.14 -4.95
CA ALA A 39 22.58 10.85 -4.78
C ALA A 39 22.84 9.85 -3.63
N ALA A 40 22.11 10.00 -2.52
CA ALA A 40 22.16 9.05 -1.41
C ALA A 40 21.61 7.67 -1.79
N TYR A 41 20.47 7.63 -2.48
CA TYR A 41 19.82 6.39 -2.91
C TYR A 41 20.68 5.62 -3.93
N VAL A 42 21.23 6.29 -4.95
CA VAL A 42 22.15 5.65 -5.93
C VAL A 42 23.37 5.04 -5.23
N LYS A 43 23.92 5.73 -4.23
CA LYS A 43 25.06 5.23 -3.48
C LYS A 43 24.73 3.97 -2.68
N GLN A 44 23.48 3.81 -2.25
CA GLN A 44 23.01 2.67 -1.45
C GLN A 44 22.54 1.49 -2.33
N CYS A 45 21.74 1.77 -3.36
CA CYS A 45 21.00 0.77 -4.13
C CYS A 45 21.56 0.54 -5.56
N GLY A 46 22.46 1.40 -6.04
CA GLY A 46 23.05 1.31 -7.38
C GLY A 46 22.29 2.10 -8.45
N GLU A 47 22.40 1.68 -9.71
CA GLU A 47 21.77 2.37 -10.84
C GLU A 47 20.24 2.35 -10.76
N ILE A 48 19.64 3.51 -11.03
CA ILE A 48 18.19 3.70 -11.05
C ILE A 48 17.71 3.75 -12.51
N LYS A 49 16.58 3.09 -12.79
CA LYS A 49 15.87 3.23 -14.06
C LYS A 49 14.54 3.93 -13.81
N GLY A 50 14.51 5.24 -14.00
CA GLY A 50 13.30 6.04 -13.84
C GLY A 50 13.28 6.88 -12.55
N LYS A 51 12.09 7.34 -12.20
CA LYS A 51 11.88 8.20 -11.02
C LYS A 51 11.69 7.35 -9.78
N ILE A 52 12.20 7.86 -8.66
CA ILE A 52 12.02 7.29 -7.33
C ILE A 52 11.24 8.27 -6.47
N TYR A 53 10.32 7.72 -5.70
CA TYR A 53 9.39 8.43 -4.87
C TYR A 53 9.54 7.96 -3.43
N MET A 54 9.42 8.88 -2.48
CA MET A 54 9.25 8.55 -1.08
C MET A 54 7.78 8.68 -0.69
N PHE A 55 7.31 7.78 0.17
CA PHE A 55 6.02 7.96 0.82
C PHE A 55 6.10 9.07 1.87
N SER A 56 5.30 10.10 1.69
CA SER A 56 5.19 11.28 2.53
C SER A 56 3.71 11.64 2.65
N PRO A 57 2.96 11.00 3.57
CA PRO A 57 1.54 11.20 3.68
C PRO A 57 1.22 12.63 4.12
N GLN A 58 0.20 13.23 3.52
CA GLN A 58 -0.23 14.58 3.90
C GLN A 58 -0.70 14.68 5.35
N ASN A 59 -1.22 13.57 5.89
CA ASN A 59 -1.59 13.46 7.30
C ASN A 59 -0.46 12.73 8.07
N PRO A 60 0.24 13.42 8.99
CA PRO A 60 1.30 12.83 9.79
C PRO A 60 0.85 11.66 10.66
N HIS A 61 -0.45 11.47 10.89
CA HIS A 61 -0.96 10.29 11.60
C HIS A 61 -0.65 8.97 10.87
N PHE A 62 -0.43 9.02 9.55
CA PHE A 62 -0.08 7.85 8.74
C PHE A 62 1.41 7.77 8.42
N SER A 63 2.26 8.63 9.02
CA SER A 63 3.70 8.49 8.88
C SER A 63 4.15 7.19 9.54
N MET A 64 5.03 6.45 8.87
CA MET A 64 5.76 5.35 9.50
C MET A 64 6.63 5.93 10.64
N ASP A 65 6.73 5.23 11.78
CA ASP A 65 7.59 5.63 12.91
C ASP A 65 9.05 5.87 12.47
N ASP A 66 9.77 6.73 13.19
CA ASP A 66 11.17 7.14 12.91
C ASP A 66 12.19 5.99 12.81
N ASP A 67 11.84 4.77 13.27
CA ASP A 67 12.66 3.56 13.11
C ASP A 67 12.59 2.97 11.69
N TYR A 68 11.64 3.40 10.85
CA TYR A 68 11.62 3.16 9.40
C TYR A 68 12.58 4.12 8.68
N ASN A 69 13.85 4.10 9.09
CA ASN A 69 14.96 4.71 8.34
C ASN A 69 15.26 3.96 7.03
N GLU A 70 14.56 2.86 6.75
CA GLU A 70 14.36 2.42 5.38
C GLU A 70 13.37 3.38 4.73
N ILE A 71 13.90 4.42 4.09
CA ILE A 71 13.16 5.22 3.12
C ILE A 71 12.45 4.21 2.22
N SER A 72 11.14 4.06 2.39
CA SER A 72 10.33 3.23 1.51
C SER A 72 10.27 4.00 0.19
N CYS A 73 11.30 3.76 -0.61
CA CYS A 73 11.44 4.30 -1.94
C CYS A 73 10.68 3.42 -2.90
N PHE A 74 9.85 4.05 -3.73
CA PHE A 74 8.99 3.42 -4.70
C PHE A 74 9.38 3.88 -6.08
N ASP A 75 9.36 2.99 -7.06
CA ASP A 75 9.48 3.35 -8.46
C ASP A 75 8.11 3.58 -9.12
N GLU A 76 8.10 3.86 -10.42
CA GLU A 76 6.87 4.07 -11.18
C GLU A 76 5.99 2.81 -11.27
N GLU A 77 6.57 1.62 -11.20
CA GLU A 77 5.84 0.35 -11.20
C GLU A 77 5.13 0.11 -9.86
N ASP A 78 5.78 0.46 -8.75
CA ASP A 78 5.17 0.46 -7.42
C ASP A 78 3.99 1.43 -7.32
N LEU A 79 4.15 2.66 -7.83
CA LEU A 79 3.07 3.67 -7.86
C LEU A 79 1.86 3.18 -8.67
N ARG A 80 2.09 2.49 -9.79
CA ARG A 80 1.03 1.81 -10.54
C ARG A 80 0.39 0.69 -9.70
N GLY A 81 1.17 -0.07 -8.95
CA GLY A 81 0.69 -1.07 -7.99
C GLY A 81 -0.29 -0.49 -6.98
N PHE A 82 0.01 0.69 -6.42
CA PHE A 82 -0.90 1.38 -5.48
C PHE A 82 -2.22 1.76 -6.12
N LYS A 83 -2.19 2.27 -7.35
CA LYS A 83 -3.40 2.61 -8.10
C LYS A 83 -4.26 1.38 -8.41
N ASP A 84 -3.62 0.29 -8.82
CA ASP A 84 -4.31 -0.97 -9.11
C ASP A 84 -4.87 -1.62 -7.83
N ALA A 85 -4.15 -1.50 -6.70
CA ALA A 85 -4.62 -1.93 -5.39
C ALA A 85 -5.81 -1.11 -4.89
N GLU A 86 -5.81 0.22 -5.07
CA GLU A 86 -6.95 1.07 -4.76
C GLU A 86 -8.20 0.66 -5.57
N GLN A 87 -8.05 0.44 -6.88
CA GLN A 87 -9.15 -0.01 -7.74
C GLN A 87 -9.68 -1.38 -7.31
N LEU A 88 -8.80 -2.29 -6.92
CA LEU A 88 -9.18 -3.60 -6.39
C LEU A 88 -9.99 -3.45 -5.10
N ILE A 89 -9.51 -2.64 -4.14
CA ILE A 89 -10.22 -2.39 -2.88
C ILE A 89 -11.61 -1.82 -3.17
N GLN A 90 -11.70 -0.86 -4.10
CA GLN A 90 -12.98 -0.27 -4.47
C GLN A 90 -13.91 -1.29 -5.12
N HIS A 91 -13.40 -2.15 -6.00
CA HIS A 91 -14.18 -3.22 -6.64
C HIS A 91 -14.77 -4.21 -5.61
N TYR A 92 -13.98 -4.61 -4.61
CA TYR A 92 -14.45 -5.45 -3.52
C TYR A 92 -15.51 -4.74 -2.69
N CYS A 93 -15.30 -3.47 -2.35
CA CYS A 93 -16.25 -2.68 -1.59
C CYS A 93 -17.60 -2.55 -2.32
N ASP A 94 -17.57 -2.26 -3.63
CA ASP A 94 -18.79 -2.09 -4.44
C ASP A 94 -19.59 -3.39 -4.56
N ASN A 95 -18.91 -4.54 -4.62
CA ASN A 95 -19.56 -5.85 -4.72
C ASN A 95 -20.05 -6.42 -3.37
N SER A 96 -19.58 -5.85 -2.25
CA SER A 96 -19.92 -6.33 -0.90
C SER A 96 -21.38 -6.09 -0.50
N LYS A 97 -22.08 -5.17 -1.19
CA LYS A 97 -23.41 -4.62 -0.81
C LYS A 97 -23.43 -3.90 0.55
N GLN A 98 -22.27 -3.67 1.17
CA GLN A 98 -22.11 -2.91 2.40
C GLN A 98 -21.77 -1.44 2.09
N ILE A 99 -22.02 -0.56 3.06
CA ILE A 99 -21.65 0.86 2.95
C ILE A 99 -20.48 1.09 3.90
N PHE A 100 -19.33 1.43 3.34
CA PHE A 100 -18.13 1.80 4.09
C PHE A 100 -18.01 3.32 4.18
N LYS A 101 -17.90 3.85 5.39
CA LYS A 101 -17.80 5.28 5.70
C LYS A 101 -16.35 5.72 5.89
N THR A 102 -15.47 4.81 6.30
CA THR A 102 -14.06 5.11 6.58
C THR A 102 -13.13 4.17 5.84
N THR A 103 -11.88 4.61 5.64
CA THR A 103 -10.82 3.75 5.11
C THR A 103 -10.59 2.54 5.99
N GLU A 104 -10.67 2.72 7.32
CA GLU A 104 -10.54 1.62 8.27
C GLU A 104 -11.58 0.53 8.02
N GLU A 105 -12.86 0.88 7.86
CA GLU A 105 -13.93 -0.08 7.58
C GLU A 105 -13.68 -0.83 6.26
N LYS A 106 -13.20 -0.13 5.21
CA LYS A 106 -12.82 -0.77 3.94
C LYS A 106 -11.71 -1.80 4.16
N LEU A 107 -10.65 -1.44 4.89
CA LEU A 107 -9.51 -2.32 5.13
C LEU A 107 -9.87 -3.52 6.01
N GLN A 108 -10.72 -3.34 7.02
CA GLN A 108 -11.25 -4.45 7.82
C GLN A 108 -11.98 -5.47 6.93
N TYR A 109 -12.82 -4.99 6.01
CA TYR A 109 -13.50 -5.85 5.04
C TYR A 109 -12.51 -6.55 4.10
N MET A 110 -11.56 -5.81 3.54
CA MET A 110 -10.54 -6.36 2.65
C MET A 110 -9.72 -7.47 3.31
N ALA A 111 -9.33 -7.31 4.57
CA ALA A 111 -8.60 -8.35 5.30
C ALA A 111 -9.41 -9.64 5.51
N SER A 112 -10.74 -9.54 5.60
CA SER A 112 -11.62 -10.71 5.66
C SER A 112 -11.82 -11.38 4.29
N ALA A 113 -11.70 -10.61 3.19
CA ALA A 113 -12.03 -11.06 1.85
C ALA A 113 -10.81 -11.56 1.06
N LEU A 114 -9.62 -11.06 1.38
CA LEU A 114 -8.35 -11.40 0.75
C LEU A 114 -7.61 -12.52 1.51
N PRO A 115 -6.66 -13.21 0.85
CA PRO A 115 -5.74 -14.14 1.51
C PRO A 115 -4.98 -13.48 2.67
N GLU A 116 -4.80 -14.23 3.77
CA GLU A 116 -4.14 -13.78 5.01
C GLU A 116 -2.77 -13.12 4.79
N VAL A 117 -2.02 -13.57 3.77
CA VAL A 117 -0.67 -13.07 3.45
C VAL A 117 -0.60 -11.56 3.23
N PHE A 118 -1.72 -10.90 2.89
CA PHE A 118 -1.75 -9.46 2.67
C PHE A 118 -1.92 -8.64 3.96
N SER A 119 -2.62 -9.19 4.96
CA SER A 119 -2.90 -8.49 6.23
C SER A 119 -2.08 -9.02 7.41
N LYS A 120 -1.29 -10.08 7.20
CA LYS A 120 -0.41 -10.67 8.21
C LYS A 120 0.57 -9.65 8.78
N ASP A 121 0.81 -9.71 10.09
CA ASP A 121 1.69 -8.82 10.85
C ASP A 121 1.25 -7.33 10.80
N THR A 122 -0.03 -7.07 10.51
CA THR A 122 -0.64 -5.74 10.51
C THR A 122 -1.80 -5.67 11.53
N PRO A 123 -2.30 -4.47 11.89
CA PRO A 123 -3.49 -4.34 12.74
C PRO A 123 -4.74 -5.05 12.22
N TYR A 124 -4.74 -5.45 10.93
CA TYR A 124 -5.87 -6.05 10.24
C TYR A 124 -5.84 -7.59 10.18
N GLU A 125 -4.76 -8.25 10.63
CA GLU A 125 -4.62 -9.72 10.59
C GLU A 125 -5.83 -10.44 11.25
N LYS A 126 -6.28 -9.91 12.39
CA LYS A 126 -7.41 -10.45 13.17
C LYS A 126 -8.74 -10.51 12.40
N TYR A 127 -8.90 -9.75 11.32
CA TYR A 127 -10.15 -9.72 10.55
C TYR A 127 -10.25 -10.87 9.54
N HIS A 128 -9.17 -11.62 9.29
CA HIS A 128 -9.19 -12.74 8.35
C HIS A 128 -10.16 -13.86 8.77
N HIS A 129 -10.34 -14.06 10.08
CA HIS A 129 -11.25 -15.09 10.61
C HIS A 129 -12.65 -14.58 10.90
N MET A 130 -12.93 -13.29 10.70
CA MET A 130 -14.26 -12.74 10.93
C MET A 130 -15.10 -12.89 9.66
N SER A 131 -16.09 -13.78 9.68
CA SER A 131 -17.14 -13.79 8.66
C SER A 131 -17.94 -12.50 8.78
N ILE A 132 -17.64 -11.52 7.92
CA ILE A 132 -18.43 -10.29 7.84
C ILE A 132 -19.68 -10.63 7.01
N HIS A 133 -20.79 -10.90 7.70
CA HIS A 133 -22.11 -11.17 7.10
C HIS A 133 -22.77 -9.92 6.53
#